data_AF-A0A7G5SZN4-F1
#
_entry.id   AF-A0A7G5SZN4-F1
#
_cell.length_a   1.000
_cell.length_b   1.000
_cell.length_c   1.000
_cell.angle_alpha   90.00
_cell.angle_beta   90.00
_cell.angle_gamma   90.00
#
_symmetry.space_group_name_H-M   'P 1'
#
loop_
_entity.id
_entity.type
_entity.pdbx_description
1 polymer ?
#
loop_
_entity_poly.entity_id
_entity_poly.type
_entity_poly.pdbx_seq_one_letter_code
_entity_poly.pdbx_strand_id
1 'polypeptide(L)' 'SSYNDPNPPKATILQTAIVSKQLKIEGFLVPRWADRWPEAFADLVKWILNGQLKTQEHVTEGFEKIFDAFVGMLAGEN' A
#
# COMPACT_ATOMS: atom_id res chain seq x y z
N SER A 1 23.10 -2.44 10.32
CA SER A 1 24.08 -2.88 9.30
C SER A 1 24.43 -4.31 9.61
N SER A 2 24.35 -5.24 8.65
CA SER A 2 24.73 -6.65 8.84
C SER A 2 26.22 -6.92 8.58
N TYR A 3 26.96 -5.90 8.12
CA TYR A 3 28.38 -6.02 7.86
C TYR A 3 29.13 -6.23 9.19
N ASN A 4 29.84 -7.36 9.30
CA ASN A 4 30.55 -7.82 10.50
C ASN A 4 29.67 -8.08 11.73
N ASP A 5 28.36 -8.32 11.57
CA ASP A 5 27.52 -8.79 12.69
C ASP A 5 27.82 -10.27 12.96
N PRO A 6 28.28 -10.65 14.17
CA PRO A 6 28.60 -12.05 14.50
C PRO A 6 27.34 -12.91 14.71
N ASN A 7 26.16 -12.31 14.81
CA ASN A 7 24.91 -13.04 15.02
C ASN A 7 24.28 -13.43 13.68
N PRO A 8 23.62 -14.60 13.60
CA PRO A 8 22.82 -14.94 12.43
C PRO A 8 21.70 -13.90 12.23
N PRO A 9 21.39 -13.53 10.99
CA PRO A 9 20.40 -12.50 10.71
C PRO A 9 19.00 -12.98 11.11
N LYS A 10 18.25 -12.13 11.81
CA LYS A 10 16.86 -12.41 12.23
C LYS A 10 15.86 -12.40 11.07
N ALA A 11 16.23 -11.82 9.94
CA ALA A 11 15.45 -11.70 8.73
C ALA A 11 16.37 -11.59 7.52
N THR A 12 15.82 -11.73 6.31
CA THR A 12 16.58 -11.59 5.06
C THR A 12 17.30 -10.24 4.99
N ILE A 13 18.60 -10.28 4.66
CA ILE A 13 19.43 -9.09 4.46
C ILE A 13 19.10 -8.49 3.09
N LEU A 14 18.35 -7.38 3.08
CA LEU A 14 17.93 -6.71 1.83
C LEU A 14 19.01 -5.78 1.26
N GLN A 15 19.93 -5.29 2.11
CA GLN A 15 20.91 -4.25 1.77
C GLN A 15 21.79 -4.63 0.57
N THR A 16 22.27 -5.88 0.51
CA THR A 16 23.11 -6.36 -0.60
C THR A 16 22.38 -6.30 -1.93
N ALA A 17 21.10 -6.70 -1.96
CA ALA A 17 20.30 -6.65 -3.19
C ALA A 17 19.99 -5.21 -3.60
N ILE A 18 19.69 -4.34 -2.63
CA ILE A 18 19.45 -2.92 -2.85
C ILE A 18 20.68 -2.25 -3.48
N VAL A 19 21.87 -2.48 -2.93
CA VAL A 19 23.11 -1.87 -3.44
C VAL A 19 23.52 -2.46 -4.79
N SER A 20 23.61 -3.78 -4.90
CA SER A 20 24.10 -4.44 -6.12
C SER A 20 23.20 -4.20 -7.34
N LYS A 21 21.88 -4.08 -7.12
CA LYS A 21 20.90 -3.79 -8.18
C LYS A 21 20.49 -2.31 -8.25
N GLN A 22 21.12 -1.45 -7.45
CA GLN A 22 20.82 -0.02 -7.39
C GLN A 22 19.32 0.29 -7.18
N LEU A 23 18.67 -0.45 -6.28
CA LEU A 23 17.24 -0.28 -5.99
C LEU A 23 16.97 0.97 -5.15
N LYS A 24 15.80 1.58 -5.35
CA LYS A 24 15.28 2.67 -4.52
C LYS A 24 14.23 2.14 -3.55
N ILE A 25 14.36 2.50 -2.28
CA ILE A 25 13.33 2.29 -1.26
C ILE A 25 12.86 3.65 -0.79
N GLU A 26 11.56 3.90 -0.91
CA GLU A 26 10.95 5.18 -0.55
C GLU A 26 9.62 4.95 0.17
N GLY A 27 9.48 5.57 1.34
CA GLY A 27 8.20 5.64 2.04
C GLY A 27 7.26 6.62 1.36
N PHE A 28 6.01 6.21 1.19
CA PHE A 28 4.96 7.01 0.54
C PHE A 28 3.84 7.29 1.55
N LEU A 29 3.53 8.57 1.77
CA LEU A 29 2.42 9.02 2.60
C LEU A 29 1.50 9.93 1.79
N VAL A 30 0.26 9.51 1.56
CA VAL A 30 -0.73 10.28 0.76
C VAL A 30 -0.80 11.76 1.15
N PRO A 31 -0.81 12.16 2.44
CA PRO A 31 -0.90 13.57 2.82
C PRO A 31 0.24 14.45 2.30
N ARG A 32 1.41 13.88 1.95
CA ARG A 32 2.55 14.63 1.39
C ARG A 32 2.21 15.27 0.03
N TRP A 33 1.24 14.74 -0.70
CA TRP A 33 0.83 15.20 -2.04
C TRP A 33 -0.60 15.73 -2.08
N ALA A 34 -1.08 16.29 -0.96
CA ALA A 34 -2.44 16.83 -0.87
C ALA A 34 -2.71 17.95 -1.90
N ASP A 35 -1.68 18.70 -2.29
CA ASP A 35 -1.72 19.72 -3.34
C ASP A 35 -2.03 19.16 -4.74
N ARG A 36 -1.68 17.89 -4.98
CA ARG A 36 -1.97 17.17 -6.24
C ARG A 36 -3.29 16.41 -6.23
N TRP A 37 -4.04 16.45 -5.13
CA TRP A 37 -5.33 15.76 -5.03
C TRP A 37 -6.33 16.15 -6.13
N PRO A 38 -6.51 17.43 -6.50
CA PRO A 38 -7.47 17.80 -7.54
C PRO A 38 -7.13 17.22 -8.92
N GLU A 39 -5.85 17.17 -9.27
CA GLU A 39 -5.33 16.56 -10.50
C GLU A 39 -5.68 15.06 -10.52
N ALA A 40 -5.25 14.34 -9.48
CA ALA A 40 -5.46 12.91 -9.37
C ALA A 40 -6.95 12.54 -9.38
N PHE A 41 -7.78 13.29 -8.68
CA PHE A 41 -9.22 13.02 -8.61
C PHE A 41 -9.89 13.16 -9.98
N ALA A 42 -9.56 14.19 -10.75
CA ALA A 42 -10.13 14.41 -12.08
C ALA A 42 -9.81 13.25 -13.04
N ASP A 43 -8.56 12.78 -13.02
CA ASP A 43 -8.12 11.66 -13.86
C ASP A 43 -8.73 10.32 -13.43
N LEU A 44 -8.76 10.04 -12.12
CA LEU A 44 -9.33 8.80 -11.60
C LEU A 44 -10.83 8.67 -11.91
N VAL A 45 -11.61 9.75 -11.71
CA VAL A 45 -13.04 9.76 -12.05
C VAL A 45 -13.25 9.50 -13.54
N LYS A 46 -12.47 10.16 -14.40
CA LYS A 46 -12.52 9.94 -15.85
C LYS A 46 -12.26 8.48 -16.20
N TRP A 47 -11.24 7.86 -15.60
CA TRP A 47 -10.90 6.46 -15.86
C TRP A 47 -11.97 5.48 -15.36
N ILE A 48 -12.62 5.78 -14.24
CA ILE A 48 -13.75 4.97 -13.76
C ILE A 48 -14.92 5.05 -14.73
N LEU A 49 -15.33 6.27 -15.10
CA LEU A 49 -16.51 6.49 -15.96
C LEU A 49 -16.33 5.93 -17.37
N ASN A 50 -15.13 5.94 -17.91
CA ASN A 50 -14.85 5.41 -19.26
C ASN A 50 -14.40 3.93 -19.25
N GLY A 51 -14.39 3.28 -18.08
CA GLY A 51 -14.07 1.86 -17.92
C GLY A 51 -12.58 1.50 -18.02
N GLN A 52 -11.67 2.48 -18.08
CA GLN A 52 -10.22 2.24 -18.01
C GLN A 52 -9.76 1.79 -16.62
N LEU A 53 -10.49 2.17 -15.56
CA LEU A 53 -10.27 1.75 -14.19
C LEU A 53 -11.52 1.04 -13.65
N LYS A 54 -11.37 -0.23 -13.25
CA LYS A 54 -12.44 -1.00 -12.60
C LYS A 54 -12.27 -0.94 -11.09
N THR A 55 -13.32 -0.57 -10.37
CA THR A 55 -13.34 -0.61 -8.91
C THR A 55 -13.67 -2.02 -8.42
N GLN A 56 -12.99 -2.44 -7.35
CA GLN A 56 -13.34 -3.63 -6.59
C GLN A 56 -13.73 -3.18 -5.20
N GLU A 57 -14.93 -3.54 -4.79
CA GLU A 57 -15.52 -3.09 -3.52
C GLU A 57 -16.02 -4.33 -2.78
N HIS A 58 -15.60 -4.47 -1.52
CA HIS A 58 -16.22 -5.38 -0.57
C HIS A 58 -17.17 -4.56 0.30
N VAL A 59 -18.46 -4.93 0.31
CA VAL A 59 -19.50 -4.19 1.03
C VAL A 59 -20.01 -5.02 2.20
N THR A 60 -19.84 -4.50 3.42
CA THR A 60 -20.47 -5.06 4.62
C THR A 60 -21.69 -4.21 4.99
N GLU A 61 -22.87 -4.82 4.93
CA GLU A 61 -24.12 -4.13 5.28
C GLU A 61 -24.37 -4.12 6.79
N GLY A 62 -24.68 -2.93 7.31
CA GLY A 62 -25.00 -2.69 8.72
C GLY A 62 -23.85 -2.03 9.49
N PHE A 63 -24.13 -0.90 10.15
CA PHE A 63 -23.12 -0.15 10.93
C PHE A 63 -22.63 -0.96 12.14
N GLU A 64 -23.50 -1.78 12.70
CA GLU A 64 -23.22 -2.71 13.80
C GLU A 64 -22.11 -3.72 13.45
N LYS A 65 -21.86 -3.97 12.16
CA LYS A 65 -20.82 -4.90 11.69
C LYS A 65 -19.47 -4.24 11.40
N ILE A 66 -19.28 -2.96 11.75
CA ILE A 66 -18.00 -2.27 11.53
C ILE A 66 -16.81 -3.02 12.13
N PHE A 67 -16.99 -3.60 13.31
CA PHE A 67 -15.92 -4.35 13.96
C PHE A 67 -15.51 -5.57 13.12
N ASP A 68 -16.51 -6.35 12.69
CA ASP A 68 -16.28 -7.55 11.87
C ASP A 68 -15.67 -7.17 10.51
N ALA A 69 -16.17 -6.11 9.86
CA ALA A 69 -15.64 -5.61 8.59
C ALA A 69 -14.17 -5.17 8.72
N PHE A 70 -13.82 -4.50 9.82
CA PHE A 70 -12.45 -4.06 10.09
C PHE A 70 -11.52 -5.22 10.38
N VAL A 71 -11.96 -6.22 11.17
CA VAL A 71 -11.19 -7.43 11.44
C VAL A 71 -10.97 -8.23 10.16
N GLY A 72 -12.01 -8.42 9.34
CA GLY A 72 -11.91 -9.10 8.04
C GLY A 72 -10.91 -8.40 7.09
N MET A 73 -10.92 -7.06 7.06
CA MET A 73 -9.94 -6.28 6.29
C MET A 73 -8.49 -6.58 6.71
N LEU A 74 -8.23 -6.70 8.02
CA LEU A 74 -6.90 -7.00 8.55
C LEU A 74 -6.51 -8.48 8.36
N ALA A 75 -7.49 -9.38 8.31
CA ALA A 75 -7.30 -10.80 8.05
C ALA A 75 -7.09 -11.13 6.55
N GLY A 76 -7.33 -10.17 5.66
CA GLY A 76 -7.24 -10.36 4.21
C GLY A 76 -8.45 -11.06 3.61
N GLU A 77 -9.62 -10.93 4.25
CA GLU A 77 -10.90 -11.51 3.80
C GLU A 77 -11.63 -10.62 2.76
N ASN A 78 -11.12 -9.40 2.55
CA ASN A 78 -11.68 -8.38 1.66
C ASN A 78 -10.83 -8.16 0.40
#